data_AF-A0A849BCT9-F1
#
_entry.id   AF-A0A849BCT9-F1
#
_cell.length_a   1.000
_cell.length_b   1.000
_cell.length_c   1.000
_cell.angle_alpha   90.00
_cell.angle_beta   90.00
_cell.angle_gamma   90.00
#
_symmetry.space_group_name_H-M   'P 1'
#
loop_
_entity.id
_entity.type
_entity.pdbx_description
1 polymer ?
#
loop_
_entity_poly.entity_id
_entity_poly.type
_entity_poly.pdbx_seq_one_letter_code
_entity_poly.pdbx_strand_id
1 'polypeptide(L)'
;MFAQRSHISFLLAASFMVVTGCSKAETADKPAVLKALEGQGLTVTQEFKVGGGLRAFAAVAGDRPIAVYITSDGNAIVGTRLNAKGEPMDEADLEKLAAKPVSDKEWSQLQSSTWVLDGKADAPRVIYTFSDANCPYCNAFWEAARPWVDSGKVQLRHILVGIIKDDSPAKAAAILGAPDRSAALLTNERQFGQGGITPAKSVPADVRKILDDNLALMASTGFRGTPGIVVRGPNGILKKYNGMPRGAQLGEVLGPR
;
A
#
# COMPACT_ATOMS: atom_id res chain seq x y z
N MET A 1 -4.89 -8.33 -98.22
CA MET A 1 -5.33 -7.13 -97.49
C MET A 1 -6.75 -7.37 -96.98
N PHE A 2 -6.99 -7.06 -95.71
CA PHE A 2 -8.27 -7.13 -94.95
C PHE A 2 -8.84 -8.55 -94.67
N ALA A 3 -8.87 -9.06 -93.43
CA ALA A 3 -9.65 -8.64 -92.24
C ALA A 3 -11.16 -8.98 -92.44
N GLN A 4 -11.94 -9.54 -91.51
CA GLN A 4 -11.79 -9.93 -90.11
C GLN A 4 -13.07 -10.71 -89.75
N ARG A 5 -12.96 -11.89 -89.12
CA ARG A 5 -14.10 -12.62 -88.56
C ARG A 5 -14.24 -12.25 -87.08
N SER A 6 -15.44 -11.82 -86.71
CA SER A 6 -15.84 -11.50 -85.34
C SER A 6 -16.25 -12.76 -84.60
N HIS A 7 -15.58 -13.08 -83.49
CA HIS A 7 -16.16 -13.93 -82.45
C HIS A 7 -15.75 -13.45 -81.06
N ILE A 8 -16.79 -12.97 -80.37
CA ILE A 8 -17.06 -12.91 -78.93
C ILE A 8 -16.05 -13.71 -78.07
N SER A 9 -15.44 -13.04 -77.10
CA SER A 9 -14.77 -13.68 -75.96
C SER A 9 -15.15 -12.97 -74.67
N PHE A 10 -15.81 -13.74 -73.80
CA PHE A 10 -16.08 -13.43 -72.40
C PHE A 10 -14.75 -13.19 -71.66
N LEU A 11 -14.66 -12.09 -70.91
CA LEU A 11 -13.60 -11.89 -69.92
C LEU A 11 -14.24 -11.84 -68.53
N LEU A 12 -14.01 -12.90 -67.76
CA LEU A 12 -14.25 -12.96 -66.31
C LEU A 12 -13.29 -11.99 -65.62
N ALA A 13 -13.83 -11.00 -64.90
CA ALA A 13 -13.07 -10.16 -63.99
C ALA A 13 -12.89 -10.89 -62.64
N ALA A 14 -11.66 -11.27 -62.31
CA ALA A 14 -11.29 -11.77 -60.99
C ALA A 14 -10.73 -10.61 -60.15
N SER A 15 -11.55 -10.07 -59.25
CA SER A 15 -11.13 -9.09 -58.25
C SER A 15 -10.28 -9.77 -57.15
N PHE A 16 -9.00 -9.42 -57.07
CA PHE A 16 -8.13 -9.73 -55.93
C PHE A 16 -8.49 -8.81 -54.75
N MET A 17 -9.25 -9.32 -53.77
CA MET A 17 -9.40 -8.66 -52.47
C MET A 17 -8.12 -8.85 -51.66
N VAL A 18 -7.35 -7.78 -51.51
CA VAL A 18 -6.27 -7.69 -50.51
C VAL A 18 -6.94 -7.61 -49.14
N VAL A 19 -6.97 -8.73 -48.42
CA VAL A 19 -7.35 -8.75 -47.01
C VAL A 19 -6.18 -8.18 -46.22
N THR A 20 -6.22 -6.87 -45.94
CA THR A 20 -5.44 -6.26 -44.87
C THR A 20 -5.85 -6.93 -43.56
N GLY A 21 -5.07 -7.93 -43.14
CA GLY A 21 -5.17 -8.48 -41.81
C GLY A 21 -4.86 -7.38 -40.80
N CYS A 22 -5.89 -6.92 -40.09
CA CYS A 22 -5.69 -6.26 -38.82
C CYS A 22 -4.96 -7.25 -37.91
N SER A 23 -3.63 -7.09 -37.76
CA SER A 23 -2.92 -7.63 -36.63
C SER A 23 -3.58 -7.05 -35.39
N LYS A 24 -4.44 -7.84 -34.74
CA LYS A 24 -4.74 -7.65 -33.33
C LYS A 24 -3.39 -7.64 -32.64
N ALA A 25 -3.01 -6.49 -32.09
CA ALA A 25 -1.98 -6.45 -31.07
C ALA A 25 -2.47 -7.41 -29.98
N GLU A 26 -1.89 -8.62 -29.94
CA GLU A 26 -1.97 -9.46 -28.77
C GLU A 26 -1.47 -8.59 -27.63
N THR A 27 -2.36 -8.26 -26.70
CA THR A 27 -1.96 -7.99 -25.33
C THR A 27 -1.08 -9.16 -24.94
N ALA A 28 0.24 -8.98 -25.03
CA ALA A 28 1.22 -10.04 -24.80
C ALA A 28 0.86 -10.69 -23.47
N ASP A 29 0.43 -11.95 -23.55
CA ASP A 29 -0.12 -12.64 -22.39
C ASP A 29 0.94 -12.61 -21.27
N LYS A 30 0.50 -12.28 -20.05
CA LYS A 30 1.41 -12.07 -18.92
C LYS A 30 2.26 -13.34 -18.76
N PRO A 31 3.61 -13.25 -18.82
CA PRO A 31 4.47 -14.44 -18.82
C PRO A 31 4.11 -15.43 -17.69
N ALA A 32 4.02 -16.72 -18.01
CA ALA A 32 3.55 -17.75 -17.07
C ALA A 32 4.37 -17.78 -15.76
N VAL A 33 5.67 -17.51 -15.86
CA VAL A 33 6.57 -17.40 -14.70
C VAL A 33 6.17 -16.30 -13.72
N LEU A 34 5.54 -15.21 -14.19
CA LEU A 34 5.03 -14.17 -13.30
C LEU A 34 3.87 -14.69 -12.44
N LYS A 35 2.99 -15.54 -12.98
CA LYS A 35 1.91 -16.17 -12.20
C LYS A 35 2.48 -17.08 -11.11
N ALA A 36 3.55 -17.81 -11.41
CA ALA A 36 4.25 -18.64 -10.43
C ALA A 36 4.87 -17.79 -9.30
N LEU A 37 5.53 -16.68 -9.64
CA LEU A 37 6.07 -15.74 -8.66
C LEU A 37 4.98 -15.06 -7.82
N GLU A 38 3.82 -14.76 -8.42
CA GLU A 38 2.66 -14.25 -7.67
C GLU A 38 2.15 -15.25 -6.64
N GLY A 39 2.10 -16.54 -7.00
CA GLY A 39 1.79 -17.63 -6.06
C GLY A 39 2.80 -17.77 -4.90
N GLN A 40 4.00 -17.19 -5.04
CA GLN A 40 5.04 -17.14 -4.01
C GLN A 40 5.04 -15.84 -3.20
N GLY A 41 4.03 -14.99 -3.38
CA GLY A 41 3.86 -13.75 -2.60
C GLY A 41 4.44 -12.50 -3.26
N LEU A 42 4.83 -12.56 -4.54
CA LEU A 42 5.20 -11.38 -5.30
C LEU A 42 3.94 -10.66 -5.81
N THR A 43 3.89 -9.34 -5.72
CA THR A 43 2.83 -8.55 -6.38
C THR A 43 3.42 -7.87 -7.59
N VAL A 44 3.11 -8.38 -8.79
CA VAL A 44 3.56 -7.76 -10.04
C VAL A 44 2.68 -6.56 -10.34
N THR A 45 3.31 -5.42 -10.64
CA THR A 45 2.62 -4.14 -10.87
C THR A 45 2.56 -3.81 -12.35
N GLN A 46 3.69 -3.51 -12.98
CA GLN A 46 3.73 -3.04 -14.36
C GLN A 46 5.00 -3.49 -15.09
N GLU A 47 4.88 -3.74 -16.40
CA GLU A 47 6.04 -3.94 -17.29
C GLU A 47 6.74 -2.60 -17.56
N PHE A 48 8.07 -2.60 -17.61
CA PHE A 48 8.90 -1.46 -17.99
C PHE A 48 10.01 -1.88 -18.95
N LYS A 49 10.49 -0.91 -19.74
CA LYS A 49 11.48 -1.18 -20.77
C LYS A 49 12.87 -1.13 -20.16
N VAL A 50 13.61 -2.23 -20.33
CA VAL A 50 15.06 -2.26 -20.12
C VAL A 50 15.73 -2.54 -21.47
N GLY A 51 16.88 -1.93 -21.73
CA GLY A 51 17.62 -2.17 -22.97
C GLY A 51 18.10 -3.62 -23.11
N GLY A 52 18.65 -3.98 -24.27
CA GLY A 52 19.28 -5.30 -24.47
C GLY A 52 18.31 -6.47 -24.68
N GLY A 53 17.06 -6.20 -25.07
CA GLY A 53 16.09 -7.24 -25.43
C GLY A 53 15.45 -7.98 -24.24
N LEU A 54 15.78 -7.58 -23.01
CA LEU A 54 15.12 -8.09 -21.80
C LEU A 54 13.78 -7.38 -21.59
N ARG A 55 12.76 -8.15 -21.21
CA ARG A 55 11.53 -7.60 -20.66
C ARG A 55 11.69 -7.48 -19.15
N ALA A 56 11.21 -6.41 -18.53
CA ALA A 56 11.29 -6.22 -17.10
C ALA A 56 9.94 -5.85 -16.50
N PHE A 57 9.67 -6.32 -15.30
CA PHE A 57 8.44 -6.05 -14.57
C PHE A 57 8.78 -5.52 -13.18
N ALA A 58 8.17 -4.40 -12.83
CA ALA A 58 8.19 -3.90 -11.47
C ALA A 58 7.25 -4.76 -10.62
N ALA A 59 7.72 -5.16 -9.46
CA ALA A 59 6.98 -5.96 -8.51
C ALA A 59 7.31 -5.55 -7.08
N VAL A 60 6.55 -6.07 -6.13
CA VAL A 60 6.79 -5.87 -4.69
C VAL A 60 6.81 -7.21 -3.97
N ALA A 61 7.86 -7.44 -3.19
CA ALA A 61 7.99 -8.55 -2.23
C ALA A 61 7.83 -8.00 -0.80
N GLY A 62 6.64 -8.15 -0.22
CA GLY A 62 6.28 -7.49 1.04
C GLY A 62 6.24 -5.97 0.85
N ASP A 63 7.19 -5.26 1.46
CA ASP A 63 7.36 -3.79 1.30
C ASP A 63 8.51 -3.42 0.37
N ARG A 64 9.18 -4.40 -0.25
CA ARG A 64 10.39 -4.16 -1.07
C ARG A 64 10.05 -4.15 -2.56
N PRO A 65 10.20 -3.01 -3.25
CA PRO A 65 10.19 -2.97 -4.71
C PRO A 65 11.32 -3.84 -5.27
N ILE A 66 11.01 -4.62 -6.30
CA ILE A 66 11.97 -5.48 -6.98
C ILE A 66 11.64 -5.58 -8.46
N ALA A 67 12.66 -5.80 -9.28
CA ALA A 67 12.48 -6.08 -10.70
C ALA A 67 12.47 -7.59 -10.94
N VAL A 68 11.62 -8.00 -11.89
CA VAL A 68 11.63 -9.33 -12.48
C VAL A 68 11.96 -9.19 -13.96
N TYR A 69 13.08 -9.77 -14.38
CA TYR A 69 13.51 -9.78 -15.78
C TYR A 69 13.18 -11.10 -16.42
N ILE A 70 12.60 -11.06 -17.62
CA ILE A 70 12.23 -12.24 -18.38
C ILE A 70 13.26 -12.46 -19.47
N THR A 71 13.87 -13.64 -19.47
CA THR A 71 14.82 -14.09 -20.50
C THR A 71 14.06 -14.58 -21.74
N SER A 72 14.75 -14.69 -22.88
CA SER A 72 14.14 -15.05 -24.17
C SER A 72 13.50 -16.44 -24.21
N ASP A 73 13.91 -17.34 -23.32
CA ASP A 73 13.35 -18.68 -23.12
C ASP A 73 12.13 -18.70 -22.18
N GLY A 74 11.71 -17.55 -21.66
CA GLY A 74 10.55 -17.42 -20.77
C GLY A 74 10.84 -17.63 -19.28
N ASN A 75 12.11 -17.85 -18.90
CA ASN A 75 12.53 -17.92 -17.51
C ASN A 75 12.59 -16.51 -16.86
N ALA A 76 12.66 -16.47 -15.53
CA ALA A 76 12.72 -15.21 -14.77
C ALA A 76 13.99 -15.09 -13.94
N ILE A 77 14.55 -13.87 -13.90
CA ILE A 77 15.61 -13.44 -12.98
C ILE A 77 15.01 -12.36 -12.07
N VAL A 78 15.15 -12.53 -10.76
CA VAL A 78 14.61 -11.60 -9.77
C VAL A 78 15.77 -10.92 -9.04
N GLY A 79 15.85 -9.59 -9.09
CA GLY A 79 16.93 -8.86 -8.42
C GLY A 79 17.22 -7.47 -8.96
N THR A 80 18.40 -6.96 -8.63
CA THR A 80 18.86 -5.63 -9.03
C THR A 80 19.80 -5.72 -10.23
N ARG A 81 19.49 -4.97 -11.29
CA ARG A 81 20.39 -4.82 -12.43
C ARG A 81 21.37 -3.67 -12.16
N LEU A 82 22.66 -3.97 -12.33
CA LEU A 82 23.75 -3.04 -12.09
C LEU A 82 24.40 -2.64 -13.42
N ASN A 83 24.88 -1.40 -13.49
CA ASN A 83 25.73 -0.97 -14.60
C ASN A 83 27.19 -1.44 -14.41
N ALA A 84 28.07 -1.10 -15.36
CA ALA A 84 29.49 -1.48 -15.32
C ALA A 84 30.26 -0.93 -14.10
N LYS A 85 29.70 0.05 -13.37
CA LYS A 85 30.26 0.61 -12.14
C LYS A 85 29.69 -0.03 -10.87
N GLY A 86 28.77 -0.99 -11.01
CA GLY A 86 28.08 -1.61 -9.88
C GLY A 86 26.91 -0.79 -9.33
N GLU A 87 26.44 0.23 -10.05
CA GLU A 87 25.34 1.09 -9.60
C GLU A 87 23.98 0.52 -10.06
N PRO A 88 22.95 0.52 -9.21
CA PRO A 88 21.59 0.13 -9.59
C PRO A 88 21.02 0.98 -10.73
N MET A 89 20.39 0.33 -11.71
CA MET A 89 19.91 1.00 -12.93
C MET A 89 18.41 1.30 -12.93
N ASP A 90 17.62 0.55 -12.15
CA ASP A 90 16.17 0.49 -12.28
C ASP A 90 15.42 1.11 -11.08
N GLU A 91 16.13 1.75 -10.14
CA GLU A 91 15.55 2.26 -8.89
C GLU A 91 14.43 3.27 -9.12
N ALA A 92 14.61 4.20 -10.06
CA ALA A 92 13.59 5.21 -10.36
C ALA A 92 12.31 4.58 -10.94
N ASP A 93 12.47 3.57 -11.80
CA ASP A 93 11.33 2.82 -12.35
C ASP A 93 10.65 1.99 -11.27
N LEU A 94 11.40 1.31 -10.40
CA LEU A 94 10.84 0.55 -9.28
C LEU A 94 10.12 1.43 -8.25
N GLU A 95 10.65 2.62 -7.96
CA GLU A 95 9.98 3.61 -7.11
C GLU A 95 8.63 4.02 -7.73
N LYS A 96 8.65 4.42 -9.01
CA LYS A 96 7.48 4.93 -9.72
C LYS A 96 6.41 3.87 -9.97
N LEU A 97 6.82 2.66 -10.36
CA LEU A 97 5.93 1.64 -10.90
C LEU A 97 5.53 0.61 -9.85
N ALA A 98 6.35 0.40 -8.81
CA ALA A 98 6.08 -0.56 -7.74
C ALA A 98 5.82 0.13 -6.39
N ALA A 99 6.80 0.88 -5.88
CA ALA A 99 6.73 1.43 -4.51
C ALA A 99 5.56 2.40 -4.32
N LYS A 100 5.42 3.36 -5.25
CA LYS A 100 4.42 4.42 -5.16
C LYS A 100 2.98 3.89 -5.33
N PRO A 101 2.64 3.06 -6.33
CA PRO A 101 1.27 2.55 -6.46
C PRO A 101 0.83 1.68 -5.27
N VAL A 102 1.74 0.87 -4.72
CA VAL A 102 1.45 0.10 -3.50
C VAL A 102 1.25 1.03 -2.31
N SER A 103 2.11 2.03 -2.14
CA SER A 103 1.97 3.05 -1.10
C SER A 103 0.65 3.82 -1.20
N ASP A 104 0.24 4.21 -2.41
CA ASP A 104 -1.01 4.92 -2.63
C ASP A 104 -2.23 4.04 -2.29
N LYS A 105 -2.18 2.75 -2.64
CA LYS A 105 -3.22 1.77 -2.31
C LYS A 105 -3.34 1.56 -0.80
N GLU A 106 -2.22 1.29 -0.12
CA GLU A 106 -2.21 1.11 1.34
C GLU A 106 -2.69 2.37 2.06
N TRP A 107 -2.26 3.55 1.62
CA TRP A 107 -2.71 4.82 2.17
C TRP A 107 -4.23 5.00 2.03
N SER A 108 -4.78 4.63 0.86
CA SER A 108 -6.23 4.65 0.65
C SER A 108 -6.96 3.70 1.59
N GLN A 109 -6.41 2.52 1.88
CA GLN A 109 -7.00 1.57 2.83
C GLN A 109 -7.02 2.13 4.25
N LEU A 110 -5.91 2.73 4.71
CA LEU A 110 -5.82 3.44 5.99
C LEU A 110 -6.81 4.62 6.06
N GLN A 111 -7.02 5.35 4.96
CA GLN A 111 -8.00 6.43 4.89
C GLN A 111 -9.44 5.94 5.03
N SER A 112 -9.76 4.79 4.42
CA SER A 112 -11.09 4.19 4.45
C SER A 112 -11.42 3.42 5.74
N SER A 113 -10.43 3.14 6.60
CA SER A 113 -10.64 2.40 7.84
C SER A 113 -11.35 3.24 8.90
N THR A 114 -11.81 2.60 9.96
CA THR A 114 -12.34 3.32 11.13
C THR A 114 -11.19 3.69 12.07
N TRP A 115 -10.92 4.98 12.16
CA TRP A 115 -9.90 5.56 13.04
C TRP A 115 -10.48 6.63 13.96
N VAL A 116 -9.75 6.96 15.02
CA VAL A 116 -10.07 8.03 15.97
C VAL A 116 -9.03 9.15 15.82
N LEU A 117 -9.51 10.39 15.69
CA LEU A 117 -8.66 11.56 15.55
C LEU A 117 -8.00 11.93 16.89
N ASP A 118 -6.74 12.31 16.84
CA ASP A 118 -6.02 13.00 17.91
C ASP A 118 -5.23 14.17 17.31
N GLY A 119 -5.61 15.39 17.70
CA GLY A 119 -5.12 16.65 17.14
C GLY A 119 -6.15 17.40 16.31
N LYS A 120 -5.68 18.39 15.55
CA LYS A 120 -6.54 19.19 14.67
C LYS A 120 -6.77 18.47 13.34
N ALA A 121 -8.02 18.46 12.86
CA ALA A 121 -8.39 17.77 11.62
C ALA A 121 -7.68 18.35 10.37
N ASP A 122 -7.25 19.61 10.42
CA ASP A 122 -6.54 20.33 9.36
C ASP A 122 -5.01 20.30 9.52
N ALA A 123 -4.47 19.61 10.51
CA ALA A 123 -3.03 19.50 10.69
C ALA A 123 -2.38 18.85 9.45
N PRO A 124 -1.33 19.47 8.86
CA PRO A 124 -0.84 19.09 7.54
C PRO A 124 -0.18 17.70 7.51
N ARG A 125 0.36 17.24 8.64
CA ARG A 125 1.02 15.94 8.73
C ARG A 125 0.08 14.90 9.33
N VAL A 126 -0.36 13.97 8.49
CA VAL A 126 -1.21 12.84 8.88
C VAL A 126 -0.34 11.63 9.19
N ILE A 127 -0.57 11.01 10.34
CA ILE A 127 0.08 9.76 10.76
C ILE A 127 -1.00 8.77 11.16
N TYR A 128 -0.95 7.56 10.61
CA TYR A 128 -1.79 6.46 11.06
C TYR A 128 -1.04 5.62 12.09
N THR A 129 -1.74 5.21 13.14
CA THR A 129 -1.16 4.31 14.16
C THR A 129 -2.17 3.24 14.53
N PHE A 130 -1.78 1.97 14.36
CA PHE A 130 -2.49 0.85 14.98
C PHE A 130 -2.18 0.87 16.48
N SER A 131 -3.20 1.04 17.30
CA SER A 131 -3.06 1.25 18.75
C SER A 131 -3.98 0.31 19.53
N ASP A 132 -3.50 -0.16 20.68
CA ASP A 132 -4.30 -0.89 21.65
C ASP A 132 -4.38 -0.07 22.94
N ALA A 133 -5.55 0.00 23.58
CA ALA A 133 -5.80 0.84 24.75
C ALA A 133 -4.92 0.47 25.97
N ASN A 134 -4.39 -0.75 26.02
CA ASN A 134 -3.51 -1.23 27.10
C ASN A 134 -2.02 -1.26 26.72
N CYS A 135 -1.65 -0.68 25.57
CA CYS A 135 -0.31 -0.71 25.03
C CYS A 135 0.59 0.41 25.63
N PRO A 136 1.59 0.09 26.47
CA PRO A 136 2.45 1.12 27.06
C PRO A 136 3.29 1.86 26.02
N TYR A 137 3.72 1.21 24.94
CA TYR A 137 4.45 1.88 23.87
C TYR A 137 3.58 2.79 23.00
N CYS A 138 2.28 2.50 22.92
CA CYS A 138 1.33 3.35 22.21
C CYS A 138 1.10 4.63 23.00
N ASN A 139 0.96 4.51 24.32
CA ASN A 139 0.87 5.66 25.21
C ASN A 139 2.16 6.49 25.21
N ALA A 140 3.33 5.85 25.27
CA ALA A 140 4.61 6.56 25.17
C ALA A 140 4.77 7.32 23.83
N PHE A 141 4.29 6.75 22.73
CA PHE A 141 4.26 7.44 21.43
C PHE A 141 3.30 8.62 21.45
N TRP A 142 2.09 8.44 22.01
CA TRP A 142 1.10 9.51 22.17
C TRP A 142 1.66 10.68 22.98
N GLU A 143 2.34 10.41 24.10
CA GLU A 143 2.99 11.42 24.95
C GLU A 143 4.09 12.17 24.18
N ALA A 144 4.97 11.42 23.51
CA ALA A 144 6.07 12.01 22.74
C ALA A 144 5.59 12.90 21.59
N ALA A 145 4.40 12.61 21.02
CA ALA A 145 3.82 13.39 19.95
C ALA A 145 3.15 14.70 20.39
N ARG A 146 2.89 14.89 21.70
CA ARG A 146 2.15 16.07 22.23
C ARG A 146 2.64 17.41 21.68
N PRO A 147 3.94 17.73 21.65
CA PRO A 147 4.40 19.04 21.15
C PRO A 147 3.97 19.35 19.70
N TRP A 148 3.83 18.33 18.85
CA TRP A 148 3.41 18.49 17.45
C TRP A 148 1.90 18.46 17.28
N VAL A 149 1.23 17.60 18.06
CA VAL A 149 -0.23 17.45 18.00
C VAL A 149 -0.91 18.67 18.58
N ASP A 150 -0.48 19.13 19.76
CA ASP A 150 -1.06 20.26 20.47
C ASP A 150 -0.79 21.59 19.74
N SER A 151 0.31 21.70 18.99
CA SER A 151 0.60 22.84 18.12
C SER A 151 -0.15 22.81 16.79
N GLY A 152 -0.85 21.72 16.47
CA GLY A 152 -1.59 21.55 15.21
C GLY A 152 -0.72 21.24 13.99
N LYS A 153 0.54 20.84 14.20
CA LYS A 153 1.44 20.43 13.11
C LYS A 153 1.19 18.99 12.65
N VAL A 154 0.76 18.14 13.58
CA VAL A 154 0.49 16.71 13.36
C VAL A 154 -0.93 16.37 13.78
N GLN A 155 -1.56 15.48 13.02
CA GLN A 155 -2.72 14.70 13.47
C GLN A 155 -2.37 13.21 13.48
N LEU A 156 -2.70 12.54 14.58
CA LEU A 156 -2.66 11.10 14.67
C LEU A 156 -4.05 10.54 14.37
N ARG A 157 -4.11 9.47 13.60
CA ARG A 157 -5.32 8.71 13.29
C ARG A 157 -5.15 7.31 13.87
N HIS A 158 -5.72 7.11 15.05
CA HIS A 158 -5.60 5.87 15.81
C HIS A 158 -6.58 4.82 15.24
N ILE A 159 -6.03 3.79 14.63
CA ILE A 159 -6.76 2.60 14.19
C ILE A 159 -6.73 1.62 15.36
N LEU A 160 -7.83 1.55 16.10
CA LEU A 160 -7.87 0.77 17.35
C LEU A 160 -7.98 -0.73 17.07
N VAL A 161 -7.14 -1.50 17.76
CA VAL A 161 -7.20 -2.96 17.90
C VAL A 161 -7.34 -3.33 19.38
N GLY A 162 -7.78 -4.54 19.67
CA GLY A 162 -7.93 -5.04 21.04
C GLY A 162 -7.31 -6.42 21.22
N ILE A 163 -5.99 -6.48 21.33
CA ILE A 163 -5.21 -7.73 21.28
C ILE A 163 -4.24 -7.94 22.45
N ILE A 164 -3.99 -6.93 23.29
CA ILE A 164 -2.94 -7.02 24.33
C ILE A 164 -3.44 -7.61 25.65
N LYS A 165 -4.58 -7.14 26.16
CA LYS A 165 -5.19 -7.63 27.41
C LYS A 165 -6.63 -8.04 27.16
N ASP A 166 -7.17 -8.85 28.07
CA ASP A 166 -8.56 -9.31 28.03
C ASP A 166 -9.57 -8.16 27.95
N ASP A 167 -9.28 -7.03 28.60
CA ASP A 167 -10.13 -5.83 28.59
C ASP A 167 -9.83 -4.86 27.41
N SER A 168 -8.83 -5.13 26.57
CA SER A 168 -8.49 -4.27 25.43
C SER A 168 -9.65 -4.08 24.45
N PRO A 169 -10.39 -5.13 24.01
CA PRO A 169 -11.57 -4.94 23.15
C PRO A 169 -12.65 -4.06 23.80
N ALA A 170 -12.87 -4.21 25.11
CA ALA A 170 -13.88 -3.46 25.84
C ALA A 170 -13.49 -1.98 26.03
N LYS A 171 -12.20 -1.66 26.20
CA LYS A 171 -11.71 -0.28 26.20
C LYS A 171 -11.78 0.35 24.80
N ALA A 172 -11.39 -0.39 23.77
CA ALA A 172 -11.55 0.07 22.40
C ALA A 172 -13.04 0.33 22.07
N ALA A 173 -13.94 -0.52 22.56
CA ALA A 173 -15.38 -0.31 22.45
C ALA A 173 -15.89 0.93 23.20
N ALA A 174 -15.34 1.21 24.40
CA ALA A 174 -15.66 2.43 25.13
C ALA A 174 -15.26 3.69 24.31
N ILE A 175 -14.12 3.66 23.63
CA ILE A 175 -13.67 4.75 22.78
C ILE A 175 -14.51 4.86 21.50
N LEU A 176 -14.71 3.76 20.77
CA LEU A 176 -15.44 3.74 19.49
C LEU A 176 -16.95 4.01 19.64
N GLY A 177 -17.53 3.64 20.78
CA GLY A 177 -18.93 3.87 21.12
C GLY A 177 -19.21 5.23 21.75
N ALA A 178 -18.19 6.03 22.06
CA ALA A 178 -18.38 7.34 22.67
C ALA A 178 -18.97 8.36 21.68
N PRO A 179 -19.83 9.30 22.14
CA PRO A 179 -20.30 10.42 21.32
C PRO A 179 -19.14 11.27 20.78
N ASP A 180 -18.10 11.45 21.60
CA ASP A 180 -16.83 12.05 21.20
C ASP A 180 -15.71 11.02 21.39
N ARG A 181 -15.35 10.34 20.30
CA ARG A 181 -14.29 9.33 20.27
C ARG A 181 -12.93 9.93 20.60
N SER A 182 -12.67 11.17 20.18
CA SER A 182 -11.39 11.84 20.39
C SER A 182 -11.21 12.13 21.88
N ALA A 183 -12.25 12.66 22.55
CA ALA A 183 -12.22 12.88 23.98
C ALA A 183 -12.08 11.58 24.78
N ALA A 184 -12.75 10.50 24.36
CA ALA A 184 -12.62 9.19 24.99
C ALA A 184 -11.21 8.59 24.82
N LEU A 185 -10.61 8.71 23.64
CA LEU A 185 -9.21 8.34 23.40
C LEU A 185 -8.27 9.14 24.32
N LEU A 186 -8.40 10.46 24.37
CA LEU A 186 -7.58 11.31 25.24
C LEU A 186 -7.74 10.97 26.72
N THR A 187 -8.93 10.53 27.14
CA THR A 187 -9.17 10.03 28.50
C THR A 187 -8.35 8.77 28.74
N ASN A 188 -8.39 7.80 27.82
CA ASN A 188 -7.57 6.58 27.92
C ASN A 188 -6.08 6.90 28.05
N GLU A 189 -5.56 7.75 27.18
CA GLU A 189 -4.13 8.05 27.13
C GLU A 189 -3.65 8.85 28.36
N ARG A 190 -4.42 9.86 28.80
CA ARG A 190 -4.07 10.65 29.99
C ARG A 190 -4.17 9.85 31.29
N GLN A 191 -5.09 8.89 31.35
CA GLN A 191 -5.31 8.05 32.53
C GLN A 191 -4.59 6.71 32.43
N PHE A 192 -3.70 6.51 31.46
CA PHE A 192 -3.06 5.21 31.20
C PHE A 192 -2.42 4.59 32.45
N GLY A 193 -1.67 5.39 33.22
CA GLY A 193 -1.04 4.97 34.48
C GLY A 193 -2.02 4.57 35.60
N GLN A 194 -3.30 4.94 35.47
CA GLN A 194 -4.39 4.58 36.39
C GLN A 194 -5.28 3.45 35.82
N GLY A 195 -4.90 2.87 34.70
CA GLY A 195 -5.67 1.82 34.01
C GLY A 195 -6.40 2.28 32.75
N GLY A 196 -6.32 3.56 32.38
CA GLY A 196 -6.95 4.12 31.18
C GLY A 196 -8.46 4.32 31.32
N ILE A 197 -9.17 4.32 30.19
CA ILE A 197 -10.62 4.51 30.17
C ILE A 197 -11.34 3.31 30.80
N THR A 198 -12.47 3.55 31.46
CA THR A 198 -13.34 2.48 31.94
C THR A 198 -13.82 1.62 30.76
N PRO A 199 -13.63 0.29 30.79
CA PRO A 199 -14.09 -0.59 29.72
C PRO A 199 -15.61 -0.55 29.55
N ALA A 200 -16.08 -0.69 28.32
CA ALA A 200 -17.50 -0.87 28.05
C ALA A 200 -18.01 -2.19 28.67
N LYS A 201 -19.27 -2.22 29.10
CA LYS A 201 -19.89 -3.42 29.71
C LYS A 201 -19.93 -4.62 28.76
N SER A 202 -19.96 -4.36 27.46
CA SER A 202 -19.92 -5.35 26.39
C SER A 202 -19.29 -4.75 25.15
N VAL A 203 -18.89 -5.61 24.21
CA VAL A 203 -18.44 -5.20 22.87
C VAL A 203 -19.57 -5.50 21.89
N PRO A 204 -20.30 -4.46 21.42
CA PRO A 204 -21.34 -4.59 20.39
C PRO A 204 -20.80 -5.25 19.11
N ALA A 205 -21.69 -5.86 18.33
CA ALA A 205 -21.30 -6.62 17.12
C ALA A 205 -20.68 -5.73 16.02
N ASP A 206 -21.21 -4.52 15.84
CA ASP A 206 -20.68 -3.50 14.91
C ASP A 206 -19.27 -3.05 15.32
N VAL A 207 -19.05 -2.81 16.63
CA VAL A 207 -17.73 -2.48 17.16
C VAL A 207 -16.76 -3.66 17.01
N ARG A 208 -17.20 -4.89 17.28
CA ARG A 208 -16.38 -6.10 17.06
C ARG A 208 -15.92 -6.18 15.62
N LYS A 209 -16.84 -5.94 14.66
CA LYS A 209 -16.49 -5.91 13.24
C LYS A 209 -15.43 -4.85 12.93
N ILE A 210 -15.53 -3.64 13.50
CA ILE A 210 -14.51 -2.60 13.33
C ILE A 210 -13.14 -3.09 13.82
N LEU A 211 -13.08 -3.74 14.99
CA LEU A 211 -11.83 -4.26 15.54
C LEU A 211 -11.25 -5.39 14.68
N ASP A 212 -12.10 -6.28 14.16
CA ASP A 212 -11.68 -7.36 13.26
C ASP A 212 -11.14 -6.81 11.94
N ASP A 213 -11.82 -5.84 11.33
CA ASP A 213 -11.39 -5.16 10.10
C ASP A 213 -10.05 -4.41 10.33
N ASN A 214 -9.91 -3.73 11.46
CA ASN A 214 -8.69 -3.01 11.84
C ASN A 214 -7.52 -3.98 12.09
N LEU A 215 -7.78 -5.13 12.72
CA LEU A 215 -6.77 -6.16 12.96
C LEU A 215 -6.32 -6.82 11.64
N ALA A 216 -7.26 -7.10 10.74
CA ALA A 216 -6.95 -7.59 9.39
C ALA A 216 -6.11 -6.58 8.61
N LEU A 217 -6.47 -5.30 8.67
CA LEU A 217 -5.70 -4.22 8.04
C LEU A 217 -4.29 -4.13 8.64
N MET A 218 -4.16 -4.19 9.98
CA MET A 218 -2.87 -4.21 10.68
C MET A 218 -1.96 -5.33 10.16
N ALA A 219 -2.50 -6.56 10.11
CA ALA A 219 -1.77 -7.73 9.61
C ALA A 219 -1.38 -7.59 8.13
N SER A 220 -2.30 -7.13 7.28
CA SER A 220 -2.05 -6.92 5.85
C SER A 220 -1.01 -5.84 5.56
N THR A 221 -0.88 -4.84 6.46
CA THR A 221 0.14 -3.79 6.37
C THR A 221 1.50 -4.28 6.88
N GLY A 222 1.59 -5.51 7.40
CA GLY A 222 2.83 -6.14 7.86
C GLY A 222 3.12 -5.97 9.36
N PHE A 223 2.23 -5.34 10.11
CA PHE A 223 2.41 -5.15 11.56
C PHE A 223 2.00 -6.40 12.34
N ARG A 224 2.80 -6.74 13.36
CA ARG A 224 2.54 -7.86 14.28
C ARG A 224 2.32 -7.43 15.73
N GLY A 225 2.36 -6.13 16.00
CA GLY A 225 2.21 -5.56 17.32
C GLY A 225 1.97 -4.05 17.24
N THR A 226 1.71 -3.44 18.39
CA THR A 226 1.40 -2.03 18.51
C THR A 226 2.46 -1.27 19.32
N PRO A 227 2.69 0.03 19.04
CA PRO A 227 2.10 0.78 17.95
C PRO A 227 2.67 0.35 16.59
N GLY A 228 1.80 0.23 15.59
CA GLY A 228 2.18 0.08 14.18
C GLY A 228 1.96 1.41 13.47
N ILE A 229 3.03 2.12 13.13
CA ILE A 229 2.95 3.53 12.71
C ILE A 229 3.24 3.63 11.21
N VAL A 230 2.38 4.33 10.48
CA VAL A 230 2.50 4.58 9.04
C VAL A 230 2.50 6.07 8.77
N VAL A 231 3.50 6.53 8.02
CA VAL A 231 3.63 7.91 7.60
C VAL A 231 3.98 7.98 6.12
N ARG A 232 3.42 8.97 5.41
CA ARG A 232 3.75 9.21 4.01
C ARG A 232 5.01 10.08 3.93
N GLY A 233 6.03 9.56 3.26
CA GLY A 233 7.28 10.28 2.99
C GLY A 233 7.11 11.40 1.96
N PRO A 234 8.12 12.28 1.79
CA PRO A 234 8.07 13.39 0.83
C PRO A 234 7.89 12.96 -0.63
N ASN A 235 8.39 11.78 -1.01
CA ASN A 235 8.20 11.18 -2.33
C ASN A 235 6.86 10.42 -2.50
N GLY A 236 6.00 10.47 -1.48
CA GLY A 236 4.70 9.80 -1.49
C GLY A 236 4.76 8.32 -1.10
N ILE A 237 5.96 7.75 -0.90
CA ILE A 237 6.14 6.36 -0.44
C ILE A 237 5.86 6.27 1.06
N LEU A 238 5.18 5.21 1.48
CA LEU A 238 4.91 4.97 2.89
C LEU A 238 6.18 4.49 3.62
N LYS A 239 6.39 5.03 4.81
CA LYS A 239 7.32 4.50 5.80
C LYS A 239 6.53 3.89 6.96
N LYS A 240 6.96 2.70 7.36
CA LYS A 240 6.34 1.91 8.43
C LYS A 240 7.31 1.77 9.60
N TYR A 241 6.81 1.94 10.81
CA TYR A 241 7.59 1.91 12.03
C TYR A 241 6.92 0.98 13.04
N ASN A 242 7.67 -0.02 13.52
CA ASN A 242 7.21 -0.99 14.51
C ASN A 242 7.62 -0.55 15.91
N GLY A 243 6.65 -0.44 16.82
CA GLY A 243 6.91 -0.04 18.20
C GLY A 243 7.17 1.45 18.35
N MET A 244 7.62 1.86 19.54
CA MET A 244 7.87 3.26 19.87
C MET A 244 9.12 3.79 19.14
N PRO A 245 8.99 4.79 18.24
CA PRO A 245 10.14 5.41 17.58
C PRO A 245 11.03 6.13 18.59
N ARG A 246 12.36 6.05 18.41
CA ARG A 246 13.35 6.68 19.30
C ARG A 246 14.32 7.57 18.52
N GLY A 247 14.85 8.59 19.20
CA GLY A 247 15.88 9.47 18.65
C GLY A 247 15.49 10.08 17.30
N ALA A 248 16.36 9.95 16.31
CA ALA A 248 16.14 10.49 14.96
C ALA A 248 14.86 9.96 14.31
N GLN A 249 14.47 8.71 14.60
CA GLN A 249 13.28 8.08 14.03
C GLN A 249 11.99 8.79 14.45
N LEU A 250 11.95 9.30 15.69
CA LEU A 250 10.80 10.09 16.17
C LEU A 250 10.67 11.40 15.37
N GLY A 251 11.81 12.04 15.05
CA GLY A 251 11.86 13.22 14.18
C GLY A 251 11.44 12.91 12.74
N GLU A 252 11.81 11.74 12.21
CA GLU A 252 11.32 11.30 10.89
C GLU A 252 9.80 11.07 10.88
N VAL A 253 9.26 10.47 11.94
CA VAL A 253 7.83 10.18 12.07
C VAL A 253 7.03 11.47 12.23
N LEU A 254 7.40 12.34 13.16
CA LEU A 254 6.62 13.54 13.51
C LEU A 254 6.96 14.77 12.67
N GLY A 255 8.08 14.74 11.94
CA GLY A 255 8.56 15.89 11.17
C GLY A 255 9.19 16.98 12.03
N PRO A 256 9.55 18.12 11.42
CA PRO A 256 10.17 19.24 12.14
C PRO A 256 9.24 19.78 13.24
N ARG A 257 9.86 20.20 14.34
CA ARG A 257 9.15 20.75 15.51
C ARG A 257 8.49 22.09 15.27
#